data_AF-A0A6L3F6T1-F1
#
_entry.id   AF-A0A6L3F6T1-F1
#
_cell.length_a   1.000
_cell.length_b   1.000
_cell.length_c   1.000
_cell.angle_alpha   90.00
_cell.angle_beta   90.00
_cell.angle_gamma   90.00
#
_symmetry.space_group_name_H-M   'P 1'
#
loop_
_entity.id
_entity.type
_entity.pdbx_description
1 polymer ?
#
loop_
_entity_poly.entity_id
_entity_poly.type
_entity_poly.pdbx_seq_one_letter_code
_entity_poly.pdbx_strand_id
1 'polypeptide(L)'
;MKKKEKIPGPDAVVTLREITKETVRSIIDLKVAPAQDNFVAPNAVSIAQAHFDDKAWFRAIYADETPVGFVMLFDDAEKPFYYLWRYMIDAKYQG
;
A
#
# COMPACT_ATOMS: atom_id res chain seq x y z
N MET A 1 -4.22 -6.67 -25.32
CA MET A 1 -4.75 -7.85 -24.58
C MET A 1 -4.44 -7.65 -23.10
N LYS A 2 -5.44 -7.50 -22.23
CA LYS A 2 -5.20 -7.41 -20.77
C LYS A 2 -4.75 -8.80 -20.30
N LYS A 3 -3.54 -8.92 -19.74
CA LYS A 3 -3.12 -10.16 -19.04
C LYS A 3 -4.19 -10.44 -17.98
N LYS A 4 -4.75 -11.66 -17.93
CA LYS A 4 -5.58 -12.07 -16.80
C LYS A 4 -4.69 -11.95 -15.55
N GLU A 5 -5.04 -11.04 -14.65
CA GLU A 5 -4.39 -10.93 -13.35
C GLU A 5 -4.57 -12.28 -12.64
N LYS A 6 -3.45 -12.93 -12.36
CA LYS A 6 -3.45 -14.16 -11.56
C LYS A 6 -3.71 -13.71 -10.12
N ILE A 7 -4.84 -14.13 -9.56
CA ILE A 7 -5.15 -13.88 -8.15
C ILE A 7 -4.10 -14.65 -7.32
N PRO A 8 -3.29 -13.97 -6.49
CA PRO A 8 -2.30 -14.62 -5.66
C PRO A 8 -2.99 -15.54 -4.63
N GLY A 9 -2.40 -16.70 -4.37
CA GLY A 9 -2.87 -17.64 -3.36
C GLY A 9 -2.26 -17.38 -1.98
N PRO A 10 -2.63 -18.15 -0.95
CA PRO A 10 -2.14 -17.98 0.42
C PRO A 10 -0.62 -18.22 0.56
N ASP A 11 -0.01 -18.99 -0.33
CA ASP A 11 1.44 -19.25 -0.34
C ASP A 11 2.26 -18.19 -1.11
N ALA A 12 1.60 -17.12 -1.60
CA ALA A 12 2.28 -16.07 -2.34
C ALA A 12 3.31 -15.36 -1.45
N VAL A 13 4.47 -15.04 -2.04
CA VAL A 13 5.53 -14.33 -1.30
C VAL A 13 5.14 -12.87 -1.15
N VAL A 14 5.02 -12.40 0.09
CA VAL A 14 4.70 -11.01 0.37
C VAL A 14 5.97 -10.16 0.39
N THR A 15 5.97 -9.06 -0.37
CA THR A 15 7.08 -8.10 -0.42
C THR A 15 6.60 -6.66 -0.28
N LEU A 16 7.44 -5.82 0.34
CA LEU A 16 7.22 -4.39 0.46
C LEU A 16 8.11 -3.68 -0.57
N ARG A 17 7.49 -3.07 -1.58
CA ARG A 17 8.20 -2.51 -2.74
C ARG A 17 8.05 -0.99 -2.79
N GLU A 18 9.10 -0.32 -3.26
CA GLU A 18 9.04 1.13 -3.53
C GLU A 18 8.02 1.43 -4.62
N ILE A 19 7.35 2.57 -4.47
CA ILE A 19 6.41 3.06 -5.47
C ILE A 19 7.20 3.92 -6.45
N THR A 20 7.12 3.59 -7.73
CA THR A 20 7.82 4.29 -8.81
C THR A 20 6.83 4.99 -9.71
N LYS A 21 7.33 5.77 -10.69
CA LYS A 21 6.49 6.40 -11.71
C LYS A 21 5.66 5.38 -12.51
N GLU A 22 6.16 4.16 -12.66
CA GLU A 22 5.49 3.06 -13.35
C GLU A 22 4.37 2.44 -12.51
N THR A 23 4.56 2.35 -11.19
CA THR A 23 3.62 1.63 -10.30
C THR A 23 2.62 2.55 -9.61
N VAL A 24 2.90 3.86 -9.49
CA VAL A 24 2.05 4.77 -8.70
C VAL A 24 0.58 4.71 -9.09
N ARG A 25 0.26 4.61 -10.38
CA ARG A 25 -1.13 4.54 -10.86
C ARG A 25 -1.85 3.29 -10.37
N SER A 26 -1.23 2.12 -10.47
CA SER A 26 -1.86 0.89 -10.00
C SER A 26 -2.03 0.87 -8.48
N ILE A 27 -1.12 1.52 -7.74
CA ILE A 27 -1.20 1.58 -6.27
C ILE A 27 -2.28 2.56 -5.81
N ILE A 28 -2.46 3.71 -6.46
CA ILE A 28 -3.53 4.64 -6.09
C ILE A 28 -4.92 4.16 -6.51
N ASP A 29 -5.00 3.23 -7.47
CA ASP A 29 -6.25 2.62 -7.94
C ASP A 29 -6.75 1.48 -7.03
N LEU A 30 -5.93 1.02 -6.07
CA LEU A 30 -6.35 0.03 -5.07
C LEU A 30 -7.44 0.61 -4.16
N LYS A 31 -8.45 -0.20 -3.87
CA LYS A 31 -9.61 0.24 -3.08
C LYS A 31 -9.94 -0.76 -1.98
N VAL A 32 -10.16 -0.23 -0.78
CA VAL A 32 -10.76 -0.99 0.32
C VAL A 32 -12.22 -1.32 0.01
N ALA A 33 -12.80 -2.24 0.77
CA ALA A 33 -14.22 -2.54 0.66
C ALA A 33 -15.05 -1.27 0.96
N PRO A 34 -16.24 -1.06 0.35
CA PRO A 34 -17.04 0.14 0.60
C PRO A 34 -17.35 0.39 2.08
N ALA A 35 -17.46 -0.66 2.89
CA ALA A 35 -17.66 -0.55 4.34
C ALA A 35 -16.46 0.06 5.09
N GLN A 36 -15.28 0.10 4.45
CA GLN A 36 -14.03 0.58 5.03
C GLN A 36 -13.57 1.94 4.49
N ASP A 37 -14.29 2.51 3.51
CA ASP A 37 -13.84 3.70 2.75
C ASP A 37 -13.62 4.94 3.65
N ASN A 38 -14.32 5.02 4.78
CA ASN A 38 -14.17 6.11 5.75
C ASN A 38 -13.01 5.94 6.75
N PHE A 39 -12.36 4.78 6.79
CA PHE A 39 -11.27 4.52 7.75
C PHE A 39 -9.87 4.75 7.19
N VAL A 40 -9.73 4.83 5.87
CA VAL A 40 -8.43 4.97 5.22
C VAL A 40 -8.47 6.06 4.17
N ALA A 41 -7.56 7.03 4.26
CA ALA A 41 -7.41 8.03 3.21
C ALA A 41 -6.97 7.37 1.89
N PRO A 42 -7.40 7.89 0.72
CA PRO A 42 -6.92 7.40 -0.57
C PRO A 42 -5.39 7.37 -0.63
N ASN A 43 -4.82 6.33 -1.23
CA ASN A 43 -3.37 6.17 -1.36
C ASN A 43 -2.68 7.39 -1.99
N ALA A 44 -3.34 8.06 -2.95
CA ALA A 44 -2.81 9.30 -3.54
C ALA A 44 -2.57 10.40 -2.49
N VAL A 45 -3.50 10.56 -1.54
CA VAL A 45 -3.37 11.52 -0.43
C VAL A 45 -2.24 11.10 0.51
N SER A 46 -2.14 9.80 0.80
CA SER A 46 -1.10 9.24 1.65
C SER A 46 0.31 9.49 1.11
N ILE A 47 0.51 9.21 -0.19
CA ILE A 47 1.78 9.45 -0.87
C ILE A 47 2.09 10.95 -0.92
N ALA A 48 1.10 11.79 -1.23
CA ALA A 48 1.30 13.23 -1.23
C ALA A 48 1.76 13.75 0.14
N GLN A 49 1.12 13.32 1.23
CA GLN A 49 1.53 13.70 2.59
C GLN A 49 2.93 13.21 2.95
N ALA A 50 3.27 11.98 2.53
CA ALA A 50 4.59 11.40 2.80
C ALA A 50 5.74 12.26 2.25
N HIS A 51 5.54 12.91 1.10
CA HIS A 51 6.55 13.78 0.51
C HIS A 51 6.82 15.09 1.27
N PHE A 52 6.04 15.38 2.31
CA PHE A 52 6.21 16.56 3.17
C PHE A 52 6.57 16.19 4.62
N ASP A 53 6.86 14.91 4.90
CA ASP A 53 7.29 14.45 6.22
C ASP A 53 8.51 13.53 6.06
N ASP A 54 9.68 13.98 6.51
CA ASP A 54 10.94 13.24 6.37
C ASP A 54 10.94 11.90 7.13
N LYS A 55 9.99 11.71 8.06
CA LYS A 55 9.81 10.47 8.84
C LYS A 55 8.77 9.54 8.24
N ALA A 56 8.15 9.92 7.12
CA ALA A 56 7.23 9.07 6.41
C ALA A 56 7.98 7.97 5.65
N TRP A 57 7.74 6.72 6.05
CA TRP A 57 8.20 5.56 5.30
C TRP A 57 6.99 4.82 4.73
N PHE A 58 6.94 4.57 3.42
CA PHE A 58 5.81 3.87 2.81
C PHE A 58 6.24 2.90 1.71
N ARG A 59 5.45 1.85 1.52
CA ARG A 59 5.68 0.82 0.50
C ARG A 59 4.35 0.30 -0.05
N ALA A 60 4.38 -0.12 -1.31
CA ALA A 60 3.33 -0.95 -1.86
C ALA A 60 3.51 -2.39 -1.35
N ILE A 61 2.39 -3.03 -1.01
CA ILE A 61 2.35 -4.43 -0.60
C ILE A 61 2.07 -5.26 -1.85
N TYR A 62 2.96 -6.20 -2.13
CA TYR A 62 2.83 -7.13 -3.25
C TYR A 62 2.70 -8.56 -2.73
N ALA A 63 1.83 -9.34 -3.36
CA ALA A 63 1.79 -10.79 -3.25
C ALA A 63 2.26 -11.37 -4.59
N ASP A 64 3.42 -12.01 -4.60
CA ASP A 64 4.23 -12.24 -5.79
C ASP A 64 4.40 -10.94 -6.61
N GLU A 65 3.90 -10.91 -7.85
CA GLU A 65 3.97 -9.74 -8.74
C GLU A 65 2.67 -8.91 -8.77
N THR A 66 1.70 -9.25 -7.93
CA THR A 66 0.40 -8.57 -7.88
C THR A 66 0.42 -7.53 -6.77
N PRO A 67 0.18 -6.23 -7.06
CA PRO A 67 -0.03 -5.24 -6.02
C PRO A 67 -1.34 -5.52 -5.30
N VAL A 68 -1.28 -5.67 -3.99
CA VAL A 68 -2.44 -6.03 -3.15
C VAL A 68 -2.73 -4.98 -2.07
N GLY A 69 -1.82 -4.06 -1.80
CA GLY A 69 -2.03 -3.08 -0.73
C GLY A 69 -0.99 -1.98 -0.62
N PHE A 70 -1.08 -1.24 0.47
CA PHE A 70 -0.22 -0.11 0.82
C PHE A 70 0.01 -0.04 2.33
N VAL A 71 1.24 0.27 2.73
CA VAL A 71 1.61 0.53 4.13
C VAL A 71 2.38 1.83 4.22
N MET A 72 2.11 2.59 5.27
CA MET A 72 2.83 3.79 5.64
C MET A 72 3.07 3.79 7.14
N LEU A 73 4.31 4.04 7.53
CA LEU A 73 4.78 4.19 8.89
C LEU A 73 5.24 5.63 9.10
N PHE A 74 5.10 6.08 10.34
CA PHE A 74 6.01 7.08 10.86
C PHE A 74 7.21 6.35 11.45
N ASP A 75 8.39 6.63 10.91
CA ASP A 75 9.66 6.03 11.27
C ASP A 75 10.61 7.16 11.70
N ASP A 76 10.74 7.34 13.01
CA ASP A 76 11.73 8.24 13.59
C ASP A 76 12.99 7.43 13.92
N ALA A 77 13.99 7.43 13.04
CA ALA A 77 15.22 6.69 13.32
C ALA A 77 16.03 7.30 14.49
N GLU A 78 15.78 8.55 14.86
CA GLU A 78 16.51 9.26 15.93
C GLU A 78 15.94 8.96 17.33
N LYS A 79 14.66 8.58 17.41
CA LYS A 79 13.97 8.21 18.64
C LYS A 79 13.23 6.91 18.36
N PRO A 80 13.40 5.82 19.13
CA PRO A 80 12.81 4.51 18.83
C PRO A 80 11.27 4.52 18.97
N PHE A 81 10.61 5.25 18.08
CA PHE A 81 9.21 5.62 18.09
C PHE A 81 8.70 5.46 16.68
N TYR A 82 7.84 4.47 16.53
CA TYR A 82 7.28 4.05 15.27
C TYR A 82 5.78 3.88 15.47
N TYR A 83 4.99 4.27 14.49
CA TYR A 83 3.59 3.90 14.46
C TYR A 83 3.13 3.59 13.05
N LEU A 84 2.16 2.69 12.98
CA LEU A 84 1.44 2.41 11.75
C LEU A 84 0.55 3.61 11.44
N TRP A 85 0.95 4.38 10.44
CA TRP A 85 0.20 5.55 10.01
C TRP A 85 -0.97 5.13 9.12
N ARG A 86 -0.70 4.29 8.11
CA ARG A 86 -1.75 3.74 7.23
C ARG A 86 -1.46 2.31 6.84
N TYR A 87 -2.53 1.55 6.73
CA TYR A 87 -2.51 0.19 6.24
C TYR A 87 -3.78 -0.08 5.43
N MET A 88 -3.60 -0.62 4.23
CA MET A 88 -4.68 -0.94 3.32
C MET A 88 -4.34 -2.21 2.54
N ILE A 89 -5.32 -3.10 2.43
CA ILE A 89 -5.35 -4.20 1.47
C ILE A 89 -6.56 -4.00 0.59
N ASP A 90 -6.39 -4.15 -0.73
CA ASP A 90 -7.47 -4.05 -1.70
C ASP A 90 -8.54 -5.10 -1.42
N ALA A 91 -9.81 -4.71 -1.55
CA ALA A 91 -10.97 -5.53 -1.20
C ALA A 91 -10.96 -6.91 -1.89
N LYS A 92 -10.35 -7.02 -3.07
CA LYS A 92 -10.26 -8.28 -3.83
C LYS A 92 -9.37 -9.33 -3.18
N TYR A 93 -8.51 -8.93 -2.25
CA TYR A 93 -7.50 -9.79 -1.62
C TYR A 93 -7.66 -9.85 -0.09
N GLN A 94 -8.85 -9.50 0.42
CA GLN A 94 -9.21 -9.65 1.83
C GLN A 94 -9.96 -10.98 2.06
N GLY A 95 -9.70 -11.65 3.19
CA GLY A 95 -10.35 -12.91 3.60
C GLY A 95 -9.44 -14.11 3.51
#